data_AF-A0A9X9SJM3-F1
#
_entry.id   AF-A0A9X9SJM3-F1
#
_cell.length_a   1.000
_cell.length_b   1.000
_cell.length_c   1.000
_cell.angle_alpha   90.00
_cell.angle_beta   90.00
_cell.angle_gamma   90.00
#
_symmetry.space_group_name_H-M   'P 1'
#
loop_
_entity.id
_entity.type
_entity.pdbx_description
1 polymer ?
#
loop_
_entity_poly.entity_id
_entity_poly.type
_entity_poly.pdbx_seq_one_letter_code
_entity_poly.pdbx_strand_id
1 'polypeptide(L)'
;MSDWKTLKEVAEELGISKDLVKYHRKNLGLFQMEKVDGVYRISQSGVEEIRSRLRKESYDATFEEKVLRRLRMIEQRQELMYNLLLEILSEHR
;
A
#
# COMPACT_ATOMS: atom_id res chain seq x y z
N MET A 1 6.34 -11.45 25.51
CA MET A 1 4.95 -10.96 25.31
C MET A 1 4.37 -11.77 24.15
N SER A 2 3.08 -12.09 24.15
CA SER A 2 2.50 -12.94 23.12
C SER A 2 2.55 -12.21 21.76
N ASP A 3 3.48 -12.58 20.88
CA ASP A 3 3.82 -11.93 19.58
C ASP A 3 2.73 -12.10 18.50
N TRP A 4 1.47 -12.15 18.92
CA TRP A 4 0.31 -12.43 18.08
C TRP A 4 -0.53 -11.18 17.92
N LYS A 5 -0.68 -10.73 16.67
CA LYS A 5 -1.40 -9.52 16.29
C LYS A 5 -2.72 -9.87 15.62
N THR A 6 -3.79 -9.18 15.99
CA THR A 6 -5.05 -9.22 15.28
C THR A 6 -4.90 -8.67 13.86
N LEU A 7 -5.84 -9.00 12.97
CA LEU A 7 -5.82 -8.45 11.61
C LEU A 7 -5.87 -6.92 11.57
N LYS A 8 -6.45 -6.29 12.60
CA LYS A 8 -6.52 -4.82 12.70
C LYS A 8 -5.14 -4.24 13.00
N GLU A 9 -4.44 -4.79 14.00
CA GLU A 9 -3.08 -4.36 14.36
C GLU A 9 -2.10 -4.57 13.21
N VAL A 10 -2.20 -5.69 12.48
CA VAL A 10 -1.38 -5.93 11.29
C VAL A 10 -1.67 -4.91 10.18
N ALA A 11 -2.94 -4.53 9.98
CA ALA A 11 -3.31 -3.51 8.99
C ALA A 11 -2.73 -2.14 9.35
N GLU A 12 -2.83 -1.75 10.63
CA GLU A 12 -2.28 -0.50 11.15
C GLU A 12 -0.75 -0.46 11.02
N GLU A 13 -0.05 -1.54 11.38
CA GLU A 13 1.41 -1.65 11.27
C GLU A 13 1.91 -1.58 9.83
N LEU A 14 1.22 -2.23 8.90
CA LEU A 14 1.64 -2.31 7.50
C LEU A 14 1.09 -1.16 6.64
N GLY A 15 0.24 -0.29 7.20
CA GLY A 15 -0.39 0.80 6.45
C GLY A 15 -1.31 0.32 5.33
N ILE A 16 -2.00 -0.81 5.52
CA ILE A 16 -2.88 -1.43 4.52
C ILE A 16 -4.30 -1.67 5.05
N SER A 17 -5.23 -2.01 4.16
CA SER A 17 -6.58 -2.36 4.57
C SER A 17 -6.64 -3.72 5.27
N LYS A 18 -7.55 -3.85 6.25
CA LYS A 18 -7.82 -5.11 6.95
C LYS A 18 -8.26 -6.23 6.00
N ASP A 19 -8.93 -5.89 4.90
CA ASP A 19 -9.33 -6.86 3.87
C ASP A 19 -8.12 -7.41 3.09
N LEU A 20 -7.11 -6.58 2.84
CA LEU A 20 -5.87 -7.03 2.22
C LEU A 20 -5.10 -7.97 3.16
N VAL A 21 -5.07 -7.68 4.46
CA VAL A 21 -4.54 -8.62 5.47
C VAL A 21 -5.32 -9.94 5.43
N LYS A 22 -6.66 -9.90 5.39
CA LYS A 22 -7.52 -11.09 5.31
C LYS A 22 -7.25 -11.92 4.06
N TYR A 23 -6.96 -11.28 2.93
CA TYR A 23 -6.57 -11.92 1.68
C TYR A 23 -5.25 -12.68 1.83
N HIS A 24 -4.18 -12.00 2.26
CA HIS A 24 -2.86 -12.62 2.38
C HIS A 24 -2.78 -13.67 3.50
N ARG A 25 -3.55 -13.51 4.58
CA ARG A 25 -3.66 -14.48 5.68
C ARG A 25 -4.05 -15.87 5.19
N LYS A 26 -4.83 -15.99 4.11
CA LYS A 26 -5.24 -17.31 3.55
C LYS A 26 -4.05 -18.17 3.12
N ASN A 27 -2.92 -17.55 2.86
CA ASN A 27 -1.70 -18.17 2.36
C ASN A 27 -0.60 -18.23 3.43
N LEU A 28 -0.96 -18.13 4.71
CA LEU A 28 -0.06 -18.31 5.85
C LEU A 28 -0.07 -19.76 6.33
N GLY A 29 1.07 -20.22 6.84
CA GLY A 29 1.21 -21.56 7.41
C GLY A 29 0.61 -21.71 8.81
N LEU A 30 0.51 -22.97 9.27
CA LEU A 30 -0.10 -23.33 10.57
C LEU A 30 0.53 -22.62 11.79
N PHE A 31 1.82 -22.29 11.73
CA PHE A 31 2.54 -21.60 12.81
C PHE A 31 2.54 -20.07 12.69
N GLN A 32 1.96 -19.55 11.60
CA GLN A 32 1.90 -18.12 11.31
C GLN A 32 0.55 -17.49 11.66
N MET A 33 -0.46 -18.32 11.91
CA MET A 33 -1.82 -17.89 12.17
C MET A 33 -2.51 -18.80 13.18
N GLU A 34 -3.28 -18.19 14.07
CA GLU A 34 -4.14 -18.92 14.99
C GLU A 34 -5.54 -18.28 15.01
N LYS A 35 -6.50 -19.04 15.53
CA LYS A 35 -7.84 -18.53 15.80
C LYS A 35 -8.15 -18.78 17.26
N VAL A 36 -8.20 -17.71 18.04
CA VAL A 36 -8.48 -17.73 19.48
C VAL A 36 -9.79 -16.97 19.69
N ASP A 37 -10.78 -17.60 20.32
CA ASP A 37 -12.10 -17.02 20.60
C ASP A 37 -12.80 -16.43 19.37
N GLY A 38 -12.69 -17.11 18.22
CA GLY A 38 -13.28 -16.61 16.98
C GLY A 38 -12.43 -15.56 16.24
N VAL A 39 -11.41 -15.01 16.88
CA VAL A 39 -10.55 -13.94 16.36
C VAL A 39 -9.28 -14.53 15.74
N TYR A 40 -9.01 -14.16 14.49
CA TYR A 40 -7.74 -14.51 13.86
C TYR A 40 -6.61 -13.64 14.39
N ARG A 41 -5.51 -14.28 14.76
CA ARG A 41 -4.25 -13.65 15.13
C ARG A 41 -3.13 -14.16 14.24
N ILE A 42 -2.15 -13.31 14.01
CA ILE A 42 -1.02 -13.53 13.10
C ILE A 42 0.25 -13.36 13.93
N SER A 43 1.15 -14.33 13.88
CA SER A 43 2.44 -14.23 14.56
C SER A 43 3.35 -13.26 13.82
N GLN A 44 4.44 -12.79 14.47
CA GLN A 44 5.38 -11.90 13.81
C GLN A 44 5.93 -12.45 12.48
N SER A 45 6.21 -13.75 12.38
CA SER A 45 6.66 -14.36 11.12
C SER A 45 5.58 -14.37 10.03
N GLY A 46 4.30 -14.41 10.40
CA GLY A 46 3.19 -14.22 9.47
C GLY A 46 3.05 -12.77 8.99
N VAL A 47 3.37 -11.79 9.86
CA VAL A 47 3.41 -10.37 9.47
C VAL A 47 4.51 -10.10 8.45
N GLU A 48 5.70 -10.65 8.66
CA GLU A 48 6.81 -10.51 7.70
C GLU A 48 6.49 -11.16 6.34
N GLU A 49 5.82 -12.31 6.32
CA GLU A 49 5.37 -12.98 5.10
C GLU A 49 4.29 -12.17 4.36
N ILE A 50 3.39 -11.49 5.08
CA ILE A 50 2.45 -10.56 4.44
C ILE A 50 3.23 -9.38 3.86
N ARG A 51 4.14 -8.78 4.64
CA ARG A 51 4.96 -7.64 4.23
C ARG A 51 5.77 -7.93 2.97
N SER A 52 6.38 -9.11 2.86
CA SER A 52 7.15 -9.51 1.69
C SER A 52 6.28 -9.56 0.43
N ARG A 53 5.02 -9.98 0.54
CA ARG A 53 4.07 -10.07 -0.58
C ARG A 53 3.46 -8.74 -1.00
N LEU A 54 3.50 -7.72 -0.14
CA LEU A 54 3.05 -6.36 -0.47
C LEU A 54 4.02 -5.64 -1.41
N ARG A 55 5.32 -5.96 -1.32
CA ARG A 55 6.35 -5.45 -2.22
C ARG A 55 6.60 -6.47 -3.30
N LYS A 56 6.42 -6.11 -4.58
CA LYS A 56 6.98 -6.94 -5.65
C LYS A 56 8.50 -6.84 -5.56
N GLU A 57 9.22 -7.97 -5.60
CA GLU A 57 10.69 -8.00 -5.66
C GLU A 57 11.25 -7.13 -6.81
N SER A 58 10.46 -6.93 -7.86
CA SER A 58 10.79 -6.07 -9.00
C SER A 58 10.75 -4.56 -8.69
N TYR A 59 10.27 -4.14 -7.52
CA TYR A 59 10.33 -2.75 -7.08
C TYR A 59 11.72 -2.52 -6.49
N ASP A 60 12.65 -2.10 -7.36
CA ASP A 60 13.97 -1.67 -6.93
C ASP A 60 13.89 -0.54 -5.88
N ALA A 61 14.97 -0.32 -5.13
CA ALA A 61 15.00 0.72 -4.08
C ALA A 61 14.67 2.13 -4.59
N THR A 62 14.75 2.35 -5.90
CA THR A 62 14.45 3.63 -6.57
C THR A 62 13.05 3.66 -7.21
N PHE A 63 12.25 2.60 -7.08
CA PHE A 63 10.95 2.48 -7.75
C PHE A 63 10.00 3.59 -7.30
N GLU A 64 9.92 3.82 -5.99
CA GLU A 64 9.12 4.88 -5.41
C GLU A 64 9.56 6.25 -5.92
N GLU A 65 10.87 6.51 -5.96
CA GLU A 65 11.44 7.74 -6.51
C GLU A 65 11.07 7.93 -8.00
N LYS A 66 11.21 6.87 -8.81
CA LYS A 66 10.85 6.88 -10.24
C LYS A 66 9.36 7.16 -10.44
N VAL A 67 8.49 6.56 -9.63
CA VAL A 67 7.04 6.78 -9.68
C VAL A 67 6.70 8.22 -9.30
N LEU A 68 7.22 8.70 -8.17
CA LEU A 68 7.00 10.07 -7.70
C LEU A 68 7.52 11.11 -8.70
N ARG A 69 8.68 10.86 -9.33
CA ARG A 69 9.21 11.72 -10.39
C ARG A 69 8.26 11.79 -11.58
N ARG A 70 7.72 10.65 -12.02
CA ARG A 70 6.76 10.62 -13.14
C ARG A 70 5.43 11.30 -12.80
N LEU A 71 4.94 11.14 -11.57
CA LEU A 71 3.72 11.82 -11.09
C LEU A 71 3.89 13.34 -11.13
N ARG A 72 4.99 13.86 -10.56
CA ARG A 72 5.30 15.30 -10.62
C ARG A 72 5.34 15.85 -12.05
N MET A 73 5.92 15.10 -12.98
CA MET A 73 5.94 15.50 -14.39
C MET A 73 4.53 15.55 -15.02
N ILE A 74 3.63 14.66 -14.61
CA ILE A 74 2.24 14.65 -15.08
C ILE A 74 1.50 15.86 -14.51
N GLU A 75 1.64 16.12 -13.21
CA GLU A 75 1.02 17.26 -12.54
C GLU A 75 1.45 18.59 -13.16
N GLN A 76 2.76 18.77 -13.38
CA GLN A 76 3.30 19.97 -14.05
C GLN A 76 2.74 20.17 -15.46
N ARG A 77 2.59 19.08 -16.23
CA ARG A 77 1.99 19.15 -17.57
C ARG A 77 0.52 19.51 -17.52
N GLN A 78 -0.22 18.99 -16.54
CA GLN A 78 -1.63 19.34 -16.35
C GLN A 78 -1.80 20.81 -15.98
N GLU A 79 -0.96 21.33 -15.09
CA GLU A 79 -0.96 22.74 -14.71
C GLU A 79 -0.65 23.65 -15.90
N LEU A 80 0.36 23.31 -16.71
CA LEU A 80 0.67 24.05 -17.93
C LEU A 80 -0.51 24.04 -18.91
N MET A 81 -1.12 22.88 -19.16
CA MET A 81 -2.29 22.78 -20.03
C MET A 81 -3.46 23.62 -19.52
N TYR A 82 -3.70 23.61 -18.21
CA TYR A 82 -4.76 24.40 -17.59
C TYR A 82 -4.53 25.90 -17.79
N ASN A 83 -3.31 26.39 -17.57
CA ASN A 83 -2.96 27.79 -17.76
C ASN A 83 -3.12 28.24 -19.22
N LEU A 84 -2.65 27.42 -20.18
CA LEU A 84 -2.82 27.71 -21.62
C LEU A 84 -4.30 27.77 -22.03
N LEU A 85 -5.14 26.89 -21.48
CA LEU A 85 -6.58 26.95 -21.73
C LEU A 85 -7.21 28.22 -21.18
N LEU A 86 -6.79 28.67 -19.99
CA LEU A 86 -7.27 29.93 -19.42
C LEU A 86 -6.87 31.14 -20.27
N GLU A 87 -5.63 31.19 -20.77
CA GLU A 87 -5.16 32.25 -21.67
C GLU A 87 -6.02 32.33 -22.92
N ILE A 88 -6.21 31.22 -23.64
CA ILE A 88 -7.03 31.16 -24.86
C ILE A 88 -8.47 31.61 -24.58
N LEU A 89 -9.06 31.16 -23.48
CA LEU A 89 -10.43 31.55 -23.10
C LEU A 89 -10.54 33.03 -22.70
N SER A 90 -9.45 33.63 -22.22
CA SER A 90 -9.39 35.05 -21.87
C SER A 90 -9.21 35.95 -23.09
N GLU A 91 -8.47 35.50 -24.11
CA GLU A 91 -8.28 36.21 -25.38
C GLU A 91 -9.53 36.19 -26.28
N HIS A 92 -10.48 35.29 -26.00
CA HIS A 92 -11.74 35.14 -26.75
C HIS A 92 -12.97 35.70 -26.03
N ARG A 93 -12.77 36.49 -24.95
CA ARG A 93 -13.81 37.32 -24.32
C ARG A 93 -13.65 38.78 -24.71
#